data_AF-A0A317ZCI6-F1
#
_entry.id   AF-A0A317ZCI6-F1
#
_cell.length_a   1.000
_cell.length_b   1.000
_cell.length_c   1.000
_cell.angle_alpha   90.00
_cell.angle_beta   90.00
_cell.angle_gamma   90.00
#
_symmetry.space_group_name_H-M   'P 1'
#
loop_
_entity.id
_entity.type
_entity.pdbx_description
1 polymer ?
#
loop_
_entity_poly.entity_id
_entity_poly.type
_entity_poly.pdbx_seq_one_letter_code
_entity_poly.pdbx_strand_id
1 'polypeptide(L)'
;MKIKVKKEMNLHQLIQWARENNVKGETFTSNYGRAVKFYSDVSFNTMVPIFHWDTFTVEAEEEITERTVIPLLLEVYEFEGELVFLPQKEKSIKDLLEESDLEENITTKTLYIINDDGTLTLIWRDGELIK
;
A
#
# COMPACT_ATOMS: atom_id res chain seq x y z
N MET A 1 10.97 1.63 -6.21
CA MET A 1 10.24 0.52 -6.88
C MET A 1 8.77 0.88 -7.02
N LYS A 2 8.04 0.19 -7.90
CA LYS A 2 6.58 0.24 -7.93
C LYS A 2 6.02 -1.06 -7.39
N ILE A 3 5.02 -0.97 -6.53
CA ILE A 3 4.28 -2.15 -6.07
C ILE A 3 2.79 -1.95 -6.30
N LYS A 4 2.06 -3.05 -6.40
CA LYS A 4 0.59 -3.01 -6.41
C LYS A 4 0.10 -3.02 -4.97
N VAL A 5 -0.63 -2.00 -4.60
CA VAL A 5 -1.30 -1.91 -3.29
C VAL A 5 -2.81 -1.90 -3.49
N LYS A 6 -3.52 -2.58 -2.60
CA LYS A 6 -4.96 -2.45 -2.49
C LYS A 6 -5.29 -1.25 -1.65
N LYS A 7 -6.11 -0.36 -2.18
CA LYS A 7 -6.63 0.81 -1.47
C LYS A 7 -8.13 0.75 -1.39
N GLU A 8 -8.65 1.02 -0.20
CA GLU A 8 -10.06 1.28 -0.01
C GLU A 8 -10.33 2.77 -0.27
N MET A 9 -11.28 3.06 -1.14
CA MET A 9 -11.64 4.41 -1.57
C MET A 9 -13.14 4.62 -1.42
N ASN A 10 -13.55 5.77 -0.90
CA ASN A 10 -14.94 6.21 -1.05
C ASN A 10 -15.21 6.64 -2.50
N LEU A 11 -16.47 6.93 -2.84
CA LEU A 11 -16.85 7.32 -4.21
C LEU A 11 -16.08 8.54 -4.73
N HIS A 12 -15.83 9.54 -3.87
CA HIS A 12 -15.11 10.75 -4.27
C HIS A 12 -13.66 10.44 -4.64
N GLN A 13 -12.98 9.66 -3.79
CA GLN A 13 -11.61 9.20 -4.02
C GLN A 13 -11.52 8.31 -5.27
N LEU A 14 -12.48 7.41 -5.48
CA LEU A 14 -12.51 6.55 -6.67
C LEU A 14 -12.61 7.37 -7.96
N ILE A 15 -13.48 8.38 -8.01
CA ILE A 15 -13.64 9.25 -9.19
C ILE A 15 -12.35 10.03 -9.46
N GLN A 16 -11.71 10.56 -8.42
CA GLN A 16 -10.45 11.27 -8.55
C GLN A 16 -9.34 10.34 -9.06
N TRP A 17 -9.17 9.18 -8.43
CA TRP A 17 -8.18 8.19 -8.81
C TRP A 17 -8.39 7.68 -10.24
N ALA A 18 -9.63 7.40 -10.63
CA ALA A 18 -9.95 6.96 -11.99
C ALA A 18 -9.60 8.01 -13.05
N ARG A 19 -9.75 9.30 -12.71
CA ARG A 19 -9.34 10.42 -13.57
C ARG A 19 -7.82 10.50 -13.70
N GLU A 20 -7.09 10.41 -12.59
CA GLU A 20 -5.62 10.48 -12.55
C GLU A 20 -4.97 9.30 -13.29
N ASN A 21 -5.60 8.12 -13.24
CA ASN A 21 -5.12 6.90 -13.88
C ASN A 21 -5.76 6.63 -15.26
N ASN A 22 -6.58 7.55 -15.78
CA ASN A 22 -7.25 7.45 -17.07
C ASN A 22 -8.00 6.11 -17.26
N VAL A 23 -8.71 5.68 -16.21
CA VAL A 23 -9.46 4.41 -16.16
C VAL A 23 -10.62 4.46 -17.15
N LYS A 24 -10.76 3.41 -17.97
CA LYS A 24 -11.75 3.34 -19.05
C LYS A 24 -12.29 1.93 -19.21
N GLY A 25 -13.62 1.82 -19.28
CA GLY A 25 -14.29 0.54 -19.53
C GLY A 25 -14.33 -0.39 -18.32
N GLU A 26 -13.99 0.09 -17.13
CA GLU A 26 -13.95 -0.70 -15.90
C GLU A 26 -15.18 -0.49 -15.03
N THR A 27 -15.50 -1.49 -14.20
CA THR A 27 -16.57 -1.42 -13.22
C THR A 27 -16.03 -1.79 -11.85
N PHE A 28 -16.23 -0.91 -10.88
CA PHE A 28 -15.83 -1.11 -9.49
C PHE A 28 -17.08 -1.40 -8.67
N THR A 29 -17.00 -2.45 -7.86
CA THR A 29 -18.09 -2.90 -6.99
C THR A 29 -17.75 -2.55 -5.56
N SER A 30 -18.70 -1.94 -4.84
CA SER A 30 -18.51 -1.60 -3.44
C SER A 30 -18.55 -2.84 -2.54
N ASN A 31 -18.11 -2.67 -1.30
CA ASN A 31 -18.29 -3.63 -0.21
C ASN A 31 -19.75 -4.09 0.03
N TYR A 32 -20.74 -3.38 -0.51
CA TYR A 32 -22.17 -3.75 -0.45
C TYR A 32 -22.75 -4.18 -1.81
N GLY A 33 -21.91 -4.44 -2.82
CA GLY A 33 -22.35 -4.93 -4.13
C GLY A 33 -22.89 -3.86 -5.08
N ARG A 34 -22.67 -2.56 -4.79
CA ARG A 34 -23.12 -1.47 -5.67
C ARG A 34 -22.04 -1.11 -6.67
N ALA A 35 -22.40 -0.88 -7.93
CA ALA A 35 -21.45 -0.72 -9.02
C ALA A 35 -21.30 0.74 -9.50
N VAL A 36 -20.06 1.14 -9.74
CA VAL A 36 -19.66 2.36 -10.46
C VAL A 36 -18.97 1.93 -11.75
N LYS A 37 -19.53 2.31 -12.90
CA LYS A 37 -18.96 1.98 -14.22
C LYS A 37 -18.34 3.21 -14.87
N PHE A 38 -17.08 3.10 -15.26
CA PHE A 38 -16.36 4.08 -16.08
C PHE A 38 -16.43 3.66 -17.55
N TYR A 39 -16.90 4.54 -18.41
CA TYR A 39 -17.02 4.29 -19.86
C TYR A 39 -15.75 4.73 -20.59
N SER A 40 -15.63 4.36 -21.87
CA SER A 40 -14.48 4.68 -22.71
C SER A 40 -14.33 6.18 -23.00
N ASP A 41 -15.42 6.93 -22.92
CA ASP A 41 -15.52 8.37 -23.13
C ASP A 41 -15.28 9.20 -21.86
N VAL A 42 -14.67 8.59 -20.83
CA VAL A 42 -14.39 9.15 -19.49
C VAL A 42 -15.62 9.53 -18.66
N SER A 43 -16.83 9.28 -19.16
CA SER A 43 -18.04 9.37 -18.33
C SER A 43 -18.11 8.21 -17.34
N PHE A 44 -18.86 8.39 -16.24
CA PHE A 44 -19.16 7.30 -15.31
C PHE A 44 -20.63 7.32 -14.91
N ASN A 45 -21.15 6.17 -14.51
CA ASN A 45 -22.52 6.03 -14.03
C ASN A 45 -22.61 5.04 -12.87
N THR A 46 -23.64 5.22 -12.05
CA THR A 46 -24.02 4.33 -10.95
C THR A 46 -25.43 3.79 -11.24
N MET A 47 -25.61 2.47 -11.26
CA MET A 47 -26.94 1.88 -11.55
C MET A 47 -27.91 2.00 -10.37
N VAL A 48 -27.39 2.25 -9.18
CA VAL A 48 -28.13 2.44 -7.92
C VAL A 48 -27.49 3.57 -7.12
N PRO A 49 -28.19 4.19 -6.16
CA PRO A 49 -27.59 5.16 -5.26
C PRO A 49 -26.39 4.57 -4.52
N ILE A 50 -25.26 5.28 -4.55
CA ILE A 50 -24.09 4.98 -3.73
C ILE A 50 -24.21 5.79 -2.43
N PHE A 51 -24.10 5.12 -1.29
CA PHE A 51 -24.14 5.77 0.01
C PHE A 51 -22.74 6.25 0.43
N HIS A 52 -22.67 7.18 1.37
CA HIS A 52 -21.41 7.75 1.82
C HIS A 52 -20.50 6.76 2.57
N TRP A 53 -21.04 5.61 2.98
CA TRP A 53 -20.30 4.50 3.61
C TRP A 53 -19.97 3.36 2.65
N ASP A 54 -20.35 3.46 1.37
CA ASP A 54 -19.87 2.52 0.35
C ASP A 54 -18.39 2.79 0.07
N THR A 55 -17.60 1.72 0.07
CA THR A 55 -16.17 1.77 -0.22
C THR A 55 -15.81 0.78 -1.32
N PHE A 56 -14.77 1.11 -2.09
CA PHE A 56 -14.32 0.39 -3.27
C PHE A 56 -12.85 0.03 -3.10
N THR A 57 -12.51 -1.25 -3.27
CA THR A 57 -11.13 -1.70 -3.28
C THR A 57 -10.57 -1.59 -4.69
N VAL A 58 -9.49 -0.84 -4.87
CA VAL A 58 -8.76 -0.73 -6.14
C VAL A 58 -7.33 -1.24 -5.97
N GLU A 59 -6.79 -1.89 -6.99
CA GLU A 59 -5.36 -2.21 -7.08
C GLU A 59 -4.66 -1.09 -7.85
N ALA A 60 -3.80 -0.34 -7.17
CA ALA A 60 -3.04 0.76 -7.77
C ALA A 60 -1.54 0.46 -7.71
N GLU A 61 -0.82 0.79 -8.78
CA GLU A 61 0.64 0.81 -8.74
C GLU A 61 1.12 2.08 -8.07
N GLU A 62 1.80 1.93 -6.95
CA GLU A 62 2.38 3.05 -6.20
C GLU A 62 3.89 2.96 -6.17
N GLU A 63 4.51 4.12 -6.40
CA GLU A 63 5.92 4.29 -6.20
C GLU A 63 6.20 4.33 -4.70
N ILE A 64 6.93 3.32 -4.22
CA ILE A 64 7.45 3.32 -2.86
C ILE A 64 8.73 4.14 -2.83
N THR A 65 8.72 5.07 -1.90
CA THR A 65 9.90 5.79 -1.42
C THR A 65 10.14 5.41 0.04
N GLU A 66 11.30 5.77 0.58
CA GLU A 66 11.58 5.53 1.99
C GLU A 66 10.60 6.22 2.94
N ARG A 67 9.89 7.26 2.48
CA ARG A 67 8.90 8.03 3.25
C ARG A 67 7.47 7.56 3.06
N THR A 68 7.23 6.60 2.17
CA THR A 68 5.89 6.05 1.96
C THR A 68 5.50 5.24 3.20
N VAL A 69 4.39 5.61 3.85
CA VAL A 69 3.84 4.83 4.98
C VAL A 69 3.23 3.56 4.43
N ILE A 70 3.68 2.41 4.95
CA ILE A 70 3.27 1.09 4.52
C ILE A 70 2.47 0.45 5.66
N PRO A 71 1.25 -0.07 5.40
CA PRO A 71 0.38 -0.61 6.45
C PRO A 71 1.00 -1.76 7.23
N LEU A 72 1.75 -2.63 6.56
CA LEU A 72 2.34 -3.81 7.17
C LEU A 72 3.72 -4.13 6.57
N LEU A 73 4.74 -3.97 7.41
CA LEU A 73 6.13 -4.30 7.12
C LEU A 73 6.60 -5.45 8.01
N LEU A 74 7.58 -6.21 7.53
CA LEU A 74 8.41 -7.08 8.34
C LEU A 74 9.80 -6.48 8.39
N GLU A 75 10.20 -6.06 9.58
CA GLU A 75 11.57 -5.66 9.86
C GLU A 75 12.40 -6.88 10.28
N VAL A 76 13.55 -7.04 9.66
CA VAL A 76 14.57 -7.99 10.09
C VAL A 76 15.79 -7.20 10.53
N TYR A 77 16.10 -7.27 11.81
CA TYR A 77 17.23 -6.57 12.42
C TYR A 77 18.10 -7.54 13.24
N GLU A 78 19.33 -7.14 13.48
CA GLU A 78 20.24 -7.85 14.37
C GLU A 78 20.19 -7.21 15.75
N PHE A 79 20.02 -8.04 16.79
CA PHE A 79 20.07 -7.66 18.20
C PHE A 79 20.89 -8.69 18.97
N GLU A 80 21.97 -8.24 19.61
CA GLU A 80 22.91 -9.09 20.36
C GLU A 80 23.44 -10.31 19.54
N GLY A 81 23.58 -10.15 18.22
CA GLY A 81 24.07 -11.20 17.31
C GLY A 81 23.00 -12.20 16.84
N GLU A 82 21.73 -12.01 17.24
CA GLU A 82 20.59 -12.79 16.77
C GLU A 82 19.74 -12.00 15.77
N LEU A 83 19.16 -12.70 14.79
CA LEU A 83 18.20 -12.10 13.87
C LEU A 83 16.80 -12.08 14.50
N VAL A 84 16.24 -10.89 14.61
CA VAL A 84 14.88 -10.66 15.08
C VAL A 84 13.99 -10.32 13.89
N PHE A 85 12.77 -10.87 13.89
CA PHE A 85 11.75 -10.69 12.86
C PHE A 85 10.53 -10.01 13.49
N LEU A 86 10.33 -8.74 13.21
CA LEU A 86 9.31 -7.92 13.86
C LEU A 86 8.34 -7.32 12.85
N PRO A 87 7.05 -7.69 12.91
CA PRO A 87 6.01 -7.02 12.12
C PRO A 87 5.79 -5.59 12.62
N GLN A 88 5.87 -4.63 11.71
CA GLN A 88 5.67 -3.21 11.95
C GLN A 88 4.40 -2.74 11.23
N LYS A 89 3.59 -1.91 11.89
CA LYS A 89 2.32 -1.42 11.34
C LYS A 89 2.36 0.07 11.11
N GLU A 90 1.85 0.53 9.97
CA GLU A 90 1.73 1.95 9.62
C GLU A 90 3.05 2.71 9.75
N LYS A 91 4.13 2.14 9.23
CA LYS A 91 5.50 2.70 9.28
C LYS A 91 6.04 2.94 7.89
N SER A 92 6.86 3.97 7.72
CA SER A 92 7.73 4.11 6.55
C SER A 92 9.09 3.45 6.80
N ILE A 93 9.85 3.19 5.74
CA ILE A 93 11.24 2.70 5.86
C ILE A 93 12.06 3.70 6.68
N LYS A 94 11.89 5.00 6.41
CA LYS A 94 12.61 6.07 7.11
C LYS A 94 12.33 6.05 8.61
N ASP A 95 11.08 5.85 9.03
CA ASP A 95 10.74 5.78 10.46
C ASP A 95 11.49 4.63 11.15
N LEU A 96 11.55 3.45 10.53
CA LEU A 96 12.22 2.27 11.10
C LEU A 96 13.74 2.44 11.18
N LEU A 97 14.35 3.04 10.16
CA LEU A 97 15.78 3.32 10.16
C LEU A 97 16.14 4.38 11.22
N GLU A 98 15.34 5.43 11.36
CA GLU A 98 15.55 6.45 12.40
C GLU A 98 15.34 5.89 13.81
N GLU A 99 14.40 4.96 14.00
CA GLU A 99 14.20 4.26 15.28
C GLU A 99 15.38 3.34 15.62
N SER A 100 15.86 2.57 14.64
CA SER A 100 17.02 1.68 14.83
C SER A 100 18.31 2.45 15.11
N ASP A 101 18.52 3.60 14.47
CA ASP A 101 19.71 4.45 14.70
C ASP A 101 19.76 5.03 16.13
N LEU A 102 18.62 5.10 16.84
CA LEU A 102 18.55 5.57 18.23
C LEU A 102 18.86 4.48 19.25
N GLU A 103 18.77 3.20 18.87
CA GLU A 103 18.96 2.07 19.76
C GLU A 103 20.37 1.48 19.60
N GLU A 104 21.23 1.74 20.60
CA GLU A 104 22.54 1.07 20.69
C GLU A 104 22.32 -0.46 20.70
N ASN A 105 22.81 -1.16 19.67
CA ASN A 105 22.69 -2.61 19.41
C ASN A 105 21.52 -3.08 18.53
N ILE A 106 20.78 -2.19 17.88
CA ILE A 106 19.87 -2.57 16.80
C ILE A 106 20.46 -2.15 15.45
N THR A 107 20.41 -3.05 14.47
CA THR A 107 20.73 -2.70 13.09
C THR A 107 19.77 -3.41 12.15
N THR A 108 18.87 -2.64 11.52
CA THR A 108 18.00 -3.12 10.45
C THR A 108 18.84 -3.69 9.29
N LYS A 109 18.57 -4.93 8.90
CA LYS A 109 19.23 -5.61 7.78
C LYS A 109 18.38 -5.59 6.52
N THR A 110 17.09 -5.90 6.67
CA THR A 110 16.15 -5.95 5.54
C THR A 110 14.75 -5.58 5.96
N LEU A 111 14.00 -4.96 5.05
CA LEU A 111 12.59 -4.67 5.22
C LEU A 111 11.78 -5.33 4.10
N TYR A 112 10.67 -5.95 4.46
CA TYR A 112 9.73 -6.57 3.54
C TYR A 112 8.33 -6.00 3.73
N ILE A 113 7.55 -5.98 2.65
CA ILE A 113 6.10 -5.84 2.74
C ILE A 113 5.49 -7.20 2.98
N ILE A 114 4.59 -7.28 3.94
CA ILE A 114 3.74 -8.46 4.14
C ILE A 114 2.48 -8.25 3.31
N ASN A 115 2.35 -9.01 2.22
CA ASN A 115 1.20 -8.96 1.33
C ASN A 115 -0.04 -9.61 1.97
N ASP A 116 -1.24 -9.30 1.47
CA ASP A 116 -2.51 -9.87 1.97
C ASP A 116 -2.55 -11.41 1.91
N ASP A 117 -1.83 -12.01 0.98
CA ASP A 117 -1.73 -13.46 0.79
C ASP A 117 -0.65 -14.12 1.67
N GLY A 118 0.00 -13.34 2.53
CA GLY A 118 1.07 -13.77 3.43
C GLY A 118 2.45 -13.87 2.76
N THR A 119 2.56 -13.55 1.47
CA THR A 119 3.88 -13.49 0.81
C THR A 119 4.67 -12.25 1.24
N LEU A 120 6.00 -12.32 1.12
CA LEU A 120 6.90 -11.23 1.48
C LEU A 120 7.52 -10.63 0.22
N THR A 121 7.49 -9.30 0.12
CA THR A 121 8.20 -8.56 -0.94
C THR A 121 9.34 -7.77 -0.33
N LEU A 122 10.58 -8.11 -0.67
CA LEU A 122 11.76 -7.36 -0.22
C LEU A 122 11.75 -5.96 -0.85
N ILE A 123 11.81 -4.92 -0.01
CA ILE A 123 11.79 -3.53 -0.49
C ILE A 123 13.05 -2.76 -0.14
N TRP A 124 13.81 -3.19 0.87
CA TRP A 124 15.02 -2.50 1.31
C TRP A 124 16.03 -3.51 1.89
N ARG A 125 17.32 -3.30 1.61
CA ARG A 125 18.43 -4.11 2.14
C ARG A 125 19.70 -3.26 2.21
N ASP A 126 20.43 -3.37 3.31
CA ASP A 126 21.80 -2.85 3.47
C ASP A 126 21.97 -1.37 3.04
N GLY A 127 21.03 -0.50 3.38
CA GLY A 127 21.09 0.93 3.04
C GLY A 127 20.45 1.31 1.71
N GLU A 128 19.94 0.35 0.93
CA GLU A 128 19.40 0.60 -0.41
C GLU A 128 17.96 0.12 -0.56
N LEU A 129 17.12 0.98 -1.15
CA LEU A 129 15.80 0.60 -1.64
C LEU A 129 15.96 -0.32 -2.86
N ILE A 130 15.35 -1.50 -2.82
CA ILE A 130 15.31 -2.44 -3.94
C ILE A 130 14.37 -1.88 -5.01
N LYS A 131 14.73 -2.03 -6.29
CA LYS A 131 13.98 -1.47 -7.44
C LYS A 131 13.08 -2.49 -8.12
#